data_AF-A0A6F9CXJ0-F1
#
_entry.id   AF-A0A6F9CXJ0-F1
#
_cell.length_a   1.000
_cell.length_b   1.000
_cell.length_c   1.000
_cell.angle_alpha   90.00
_cell.angle_beta   90.00
_cell.angle_gamma   90.00
#
_symmetry.space_group_name_H-M   'P 1'
#
loop_
_entity.id
_entity.type
_entity.pdbx_description
1 polymer ?
#
loop_
_entity_poly.entity_id
_entity_poly.type
_entity_poly.pdbx_seq_one_letter_code
_entity_poly.pdbx_strand_id
1 'polypeptide(L)'
;MPLCCLNMKSSVIVLILYCQVYAEAKVLHIDLAITGCSDSDGVDMYGLDGEEMWYADFNKGKGVVALPPFADPINFPGAYEQAVGDQGVCKANLATCIKAYKNPPETIAPPHSSIYPRDDVELGAENTLICQVSGFFPAPVRVRWTRNNQNVTEGVRISTPYPNSDVTLNQFSSLSFTPEEGDIYGCTVEHKGLTEPLTRIWEPEVSQPSVGPAVFCGVGLTLGLLGVEYIRFNSTVGKYVGYTELGLKNAEAWNSDASFLAQEQGNLERFCKHNAAIYYSAILDKTAEPHVRLSSVTPPSGRHPAMLICSAYDFYPKPIRVTWLRDGQEVKSDVTSTEELANGDWYYQIHSNLEYTPKSGEKISCMVEHISLTEPMMYHWDPSLPESERNKIAIGASGLVLGAILALAGLIYYKKKSSGVL
;
A
#
# COMPACT_ATOMS: atom_id res chain seq x y z
N MET A 1 -8.25 -23.20 -4.56
CA MET A 1 -9.38 -22.88 -3.64
C MET A 1 -10.53 -22.23 -4.41
N PRO A 2 -11.77 -22.22 -3.87
CA PRO A 2 -12.88 -21.42 -4.39
C PRO A 2 -12.93 -20.05 -3.74
N LEU A 3 -12.91 -18.96 -4.52
CA LEU A 3 -13.19 -17.62 -4.01
C LEU A 3 -14.45 -17.06 -4.72
N CYS A 4 -15.41 -16.56 -3.94
CA CYS A 4 -16.79 -16.24 -4.37
C CYS A 4 -16.91 -14.80 -4.86
N CYS A 5 -17.53 -14.46 -6.02
CA CYS A 5 -17.23 -13.20 -6.78
C CYS A 5 -18.38 -12.36 -7.40
N LEU A 6 -18.19 -11.02 -7.51
CA LEU A 6 -18.87 -10.11 -8.48
C LEU A 6 -17.91 -9.07 -9.14
N ASN A 7 -17.86 -9.07 -10.48
CA ASN A 7 -17.58 -8.00 -11.47
C ASN A 7 -16.39 -6.99 -11.36
N MET A 8 -15.65 -6.64 -12.44
CA MET A 8 -15.68 -7.06 -13.86
C MET A 8 -14.42 -6.60 -14.65
N LYS A 9 -14.04 -7.33 -15.73
CA LYS A 9 -13.00 -7.01 -16.78
C LYS A 9 -11.54 -7.10 -16.27
N SER A 10 -10.53 -7.81 -16.84
CA SER A 10 -10.42 -8.47 -18.17
C SER A 10 -9.03 -9.15 -18.46
N SER A 11 -8.89 -10.48 -18.78
CA SER A 11 -7.71 -11.38 -19.12
C SER A 11 -6.26 -10.93 -18.88
N VAL A 12 -5.51 -11.75 -18.12
CA VAL A 12 -4.67 -12.85 -18.67
C VAL A 12 -4.86 -14.05 -17.73
N ILE A 13 -4.48 -15.27 -18.13
CA ILE A 13 -4.71 -16.48 -17.32
C ILE A 13 -3.74 -16.54 -16.13
N VAL A 14 -4.10 -15.83 -15.07
CA VAL A 14 -3.77 -16.16 -13.68
C VAL A 14 -5.06 -16.71 -13.04
N LEU A 15 -4.97 -17.73 -12.20
CA LEU A 15 -6.13 -18.30 -11.50
C LEU A 15 -6.56 -17.39 -10.34
N ILE A 16 -7.12 -16.22 -10.67
CA ILE A 16 -7.66 -15.24 -9.73
C ILE A 16 -9.16 -15.46 -9.57
N LEU A 17 -9.60 -15.59 -8.33
CA LEU A 17 -10.99 -15.51 -7.89
C LEU A 17 -11.05 -14.34 -6.85
N TYR A 18 -12.19 -13.63 -6.68
CA TYR A 18 -12.31 -12.33 -5.95
C TYR A 18 -13.73 -12.19 -5.33
N CYS A 19 -14.10 -11.21 -4.45
CA CYS A 19 -15.39 -11.15 -3.70
C CYS A 19 -16.30 -9.89 -3.78
N GLN A 20 -17.66 -10.05 -3.69
CA GLN A 20 -18.64 -9.00 -3.27
C GLN A 20 -20.01 -9.52 -2.73
N VAL A 21 -20.67 -8.73 -1.84
CA VAL A 21 -22.08 -8.83 -1.40
C VAL A 21 -22.65 -7.42 -1.13
N TYR A 22 -23.91 -7.12 -1.51
CA TYR A 22 -24.55 -5.81 -1.30
C TYR A 22 -25.50 -5.75 -0.08
N ALA A 23 -25.57 -4.56 0.54
CA ALA A 23 -26.73 -3.89 1.16
C ALA A 23 -26.24 -2.81 2.15
N GLU A 24 -26.66 -1.56 1.93
CA GLU A 24 -26.62 -0.41 2.87
C GLU A 24 -25.23 0.03 3.37
N ALA A 25 -24.73 1.12 2.79
CA ALA A 25 -23.46 1.81 3.11
C ALA A 25 -22.17 0.93 3.12
N LYS A 26 -22.20 -0.25 2.49
CA LYS A 26 -21.07 -1.19 2.49
C LYS A 26 -19.88 -0.71 1.66
N VAL A 27 -18.77 -0.51 2.36
CA VAL A 27 -17.42 -0.66 1.78
C VAL A 27 -17.31 -2.09 1.23
N LEU A 28 -16.73 -2.20 0.03
CA LEU A 28 -16.50 -3.49 -0.59
C LEU A 28 -15.10 -4.00 -0.20
N HIS A 29 -15.04 -5.22 0.34
CA HIS A 29 -13.79 -5.90 0.63
C HIS A 29 -13.49 -7.04 -0.34
N ILE A 30 -12.22 -7.18 -0.71
CA ILE A 30 -11.67 -8.04 -1.76
C ILE A 30 -10.74 -9.07 -1.11
N ASP A 31 -11.26 -10.25 -0.80
CA ASP A 31 -10.43 -11.43 -0.52
C ASP A 31 -9.83 -11.96 -1.83
N LEU A 32 -8.52 -12.20 -1.83
CA LEU A 32 -7.72 -12.52 -3.00
C LEU A 32 -6.76 -13.68 -2.69
N ALA A 33 -6.70 -14.63 -3.61
CA ALA A 33 -5.63 -15.63 -3.68
C ALA A 33 -4.99 -15.61 -5.06
N ILE A 34 -3.66 -15.64 -5.09
CA ILE A 34 -2.85 -15.71 -6.30
C ILE A 34 -2.06 -17.00 -6.26
N THR A 35 -2.28 -17.91 -7.21
CA THR A 35 -1.36 -19.00 -7.52
C THR A 35 -0.81 -18.78 -8.93
N GLY A 36 0.51 -18.62 -9.05
CA GLY A 36 1.22 -18.46 -10.32
C GLY A 36 2.40 -19.43 -10.42
N CYS A 37 2.69 -19.92 -11.62
CA CYS A 37 3.83 -20.80 -11.87
C CYS A 37 4.44 -20.58 -13.25
N SER A 38 5.75 -20.80 -13.36
CA SER A 38 6.48 -20.94 -14.61
C SER A 38 7.28 -22.25 -14.60
N ASP A 39 8.14 -22.46 -15.60
CA ASP A 39 9.08 -23.58 -15.60
C ASP A 39 10.03 -23.50 -14.38
N SER A 40 10.51 -22.30 -14.04
CA SER A 40 11.50 -22.02 -12.98
C SER A 40 10.90 -21.52 -11.66
N ASP A 41 9.81 -20.77 -11.71
CA ASP A 41 9.35 -19.93 -10.60
C ASP A 41 7.94 -20.33 -10.13
N GLY A 42 7.60 -19.92 -8.91
CA GLY A 42 6.30 -20.13 -8.30
C GLY A 42 5.95 -18.97 -7.37
N VAL A 43 4.66 -18.62 -7.34
CA VAL A 43 4.06 -17.64 -6.44
C VAL A 43 2.80 -18.26 -5.85
N ASP A 44 2.63 -18.15 -4.54
CA ASP A 44 1.36 -18.39 -3.86
C ASP A 44 1.18 -17.33 -2.77
N MET A 45 0.04 -16.63 -2.75
CA MET A 45 -0.21 -15.50 -1.86
C MET A 45 -1.70 -15.35 -1.56
N TYR A 46 -2.02 -14.96 -0.32
CA TYR A 46 -3.34 -14.53 0.12
C TYR A 46 -3.30 -13.06 0.52
N GLY A 47 -4.29 -12.29 0.08
CA GLY A 47 -4.35 -10.84 0.27
C GLY A 47 -5.78 -10.33 0.46
N LEU A 48 -5.89 -9.12 0.99
CA LEU A 48 -7.15 -8.47 1.33
C LEU A 48 -7.07 -6.99 0.92
N ASP A 49 -8.02 -6.53 0.11
CA ASP A 49 -8.09 -5.14 -0.38
C ASP A 49 -6.86 -4.62 -1.15
N GLY A 50 -6.04 -5.54 -1.66
CA GLY A 50 -4.77 -5.25 -2.34
C GLY A 50 -3.53 -5.37 -1.46
N GLU A 51 -3.70 -5.64 -0.16
CA GLU A 51 -2.61 -5.85 0.80
C GLU A 51 -2.25 -7.35 0.95
N GLU A 52 -0.99 -7.63 1.27
CA GLU A 52 -0.47 -9.00 1.43
C GLU A 52 -0.71 -9.51 2.87
N MET A 53 -1.55 -10.55 3.05
CA MET A 53 -1.74 -11.20 4.36
C MET A 53 -0.73 -12.31 4.60
N TRP A 54 -0.45 -13.11 3.56
CA TRP A 54 0.42 -14.28 3.64
C TRP A 54 0.98 -14.62 2.25
N TYR A 55 2.22 -15.11 2.18
CA TYR A 55 2.79 -15.66 0.94
C TYR A 55 3.71 -16.87 1.18
N ALA A 56 3.89 -17.68 0.15
CA ALA A 56 4.82 -18.80 0.12
C ALA A 56 6.23 -18.36 -0.32
N ASP A 57 7.18 -18.34 0.60
CA ASP A 57 8.60 -18.19 0.28
C ASP A 57 9.17 -19.57 -0.10
N PHE A 58 8.96 -19.96 -1.35
CA PHE A 58 9.47 -21.23 -1.91
C PHE A 58 11.00 -21.36 -1.84
N ASN A 59 11.74 -20.24 -1.84
CA ASN A 59 13.20 -20.25 -1.71
C ASN A 59 13.65 -20.61 -0.29
N LYS A 60 12.91 -20.15 0.74
CA LYS A 60 13.18 -20.47 2.15
C LYS A 60 12.39 -21.67 2.67
N GLY A 61 11.52 -22.28 1.86
CA GLY A 61 10.76 -23.47 2.22
C GLY A 61 9.66 -23.22 3.26
N LYS A 62 9.06 -22.02 3.30
CA LYS A 62 8.09 -21.64 4.35
C LYS A 62 7.03 -20.65 3.90
N GLY A 63 5.89 -20.66 4.59
CA GLY A 63 4.93 -19.55 4.56
C GLY A 63 5.42 -18.36 5.38
N VAL A 64 5.07 -17.15 4.96
CA VAL A 64 5.37 -15.88 5.63
C VAL A 64 4.05 -15.13 5.85
N VAL A 65 3.75 -14.78 7.10
CA VAL A 65 2.63 -13.89 7.45
C VAL A 65 3.12 -12.45 7.31
N ALA A 66 2.36 -11.62 6.59
CA ALA A 66 2.70 -10.23 6.24
C ALA A 66 1.70 -9.20 6.85
N LEU A 67 0.99 -9.61 7.89
CA LEU A 67 0.03 -8.76 8.61
C LEU A 67 0.72 -7.58 9.34
N PRO A 68 0.06 -6.42 9.43
CA PRO A 68 0.59 -5.21 10.07
C PRO A 68 0.43 -5.26 11.60
N PRO A 69 1.17 -4.42 12.35
CA PRO A 69 1.13 -4.40 13.82
C PRO A 69 -0.24 -4.12 14.45
N PHE A 70 -1.17 -3.48 13.73
CA PHE A 70 -2.52 -3.19 14.22
C PHE A 70 -3.50 -4.37 14.09
N ALA A 71 -3.16 -5.39 13.29
CA ALA A 71 -4.02 -6.53 13.05
C ALA A 71 -3.88 -7.60 14.15
N ASP A 72 -4.99 -8.27 14.48
CA ASP A 72 -4.91 -9.45 15.35
C ASP A 72 -4.28 -10.63 14.57
N PRO A 73 -3.50 -11.51 15.23
CA PRO A 73 -2.83 -12.61 14.55
C PRO A 73 -3.79 -13.60 13.86
N ILE A 74 -3.70 -13.72 12.54
CA ILE A 74 -4.37 -14.78 11.77
C ILE A 74 -3.39 -15.95 11.56
N ASN A 75 -3.87 -17.18 11.75
CA ASN A 75 -3.09 -18.39 11.52
C ASN A 75 -3.40 -18.99 10.13
N PHE A 76 -2.36 -19.46 9.44
CA PHE A 76 -2.44 -20.07 8.11
C PHE A 76 -1.94 -21.53 8.15
N PRO A 77 -2.60 -22.42 8.91
CA PRO A 77 -2.11 -23.79 9.14
C PRO A 77 -2.19 -24.63 7.87
N GLY A 78 -1.07 -25.23 7.46
CA GLY A 78 -0.99 -26.05 6.25
C GLY A 78 -0.95 -25.26 4.94
N ALA A 79 -0.97 -23.92 4.98
CA ALA A 79 -1.01 -23.09 3.78
C ALA A 79 0.23 -23.25 2.89
N TYR A 80 1.41 -23.44 3.49
CA TYR A 80 2.65 -23.65 2.72
C TYR A 80 2.66 -25.02 2.02
N GLU A 81 2.24 -26.08 2.71
CA GLU A 81 2.10 -27.42 2.15
C GLU A 81 1.05 -27.44 1.03
N GLN A 82 -0.05 -26.68 1.20
CA GLN A 82 -1.04 -26.51 0.15
C GLN A 82 -0.47 -25.75 -1.05
N ALA A 83 0.24 -24.63 -0.84
CA ALA A 83 0.90 -23.87 -1.91
C ALA A 83 1.87 -24.74 -2.73
N VAL A 84 2.64 -25.63 -2.08
CA VAL A 84 3.49 -26.61 -2.77
C VAL A 84 2.67 -27.58 -3.63
N GLY A 85 1.50 -28.01 -3.17
CA GLY A 85 0.54 -28.82 -3.95
C GLY A 85 -0.08 -28.05 -5.12
N ASP A 86 -0.52 -26.81 -4.88
CA ASP A 86 -1.14 -25.92 -5.86
C ASP A 86 -0.14 -25.52 -6.96
N GLN A 87 1.16 -25.43 -6.68
CA GLN A 87 2.22 -25.33 -7.70
C GLN A 87 2.25 -26.55 -8.64
N GLY A 88 2.06 -27.77 -8.10
CA GLY A 88 1.98 -28.99 -8.92
C GLY A 88 0.76 -28.99 -9.84
N VAL A 89 -0.40 -28.55 -9.32
CA VAL A 89 -1.64 -28.38 -10.11
C VAL A 89 -1.47 -27.30 -11.18
N CYS A 90 -0.87 -26.16 -10.82
CA CYS A 90 -0.60 -25.07 -11.74
C CYS A 90 0.27 -25.52 -12.93
N LYS A 91 1.36 -26.25 -12.68
CA LYS A 91 2.25 -26.74 -13.75
C LYS A 91 1.57 -27.78 -14.66
N ALA A 92 0.71 -28.64 -14.11
CA ALA A 92 -0.10 -29.58 -14.90
C ALA A 92 -1.15 -28.86 -15.78
N ASN A 93 -1.80 -27.83 -15.24
CA ASN A 93 -2.74 -26.98 -15.99
C ASN A 93 -2.02 -26.19 -17.08
N LEU A 94 -0.87 -25.57 -16.79
CA LEU A 94 -0.04 -24.85 -17.76
C LEU A 94 0.35 -25.74 -18.96
N ALA A 95 0.82 -26.97 -18.70
CA ALA A 95 1.13 -27.95 -19.75
C ALA A 95 -0.08 -28.35 -20.62
N THR A 96 -1.30 -28.20 -20.10
CA THR A 96 -2.56 -28.39 -20.85
C THR A 96 -2.92 -27.14 -21.65
N CYS A 97 -2.83 -25.96 -21.03
CA CYS A 97 -3.07 -24.66 -21.68
C CYS A 97 -2.13 -24.43 -22.87
N ILE A 98 -0.84 -24.74 -22.75
CA ILE A 98 0.16 -24.63 -23.84
C ILE A 98 -0.31 -25.43 -25.07
N LYS A 99 -0.82 -26.66 -24.88
CA LYS A 99 -1.33 -27.52 -25.97
C LYS A 99 -2.62 -26.98 -26.58
N ALA A 100 -3.53 -26.47 -25.75
CA ALA A 100 -4.84 -25.98 -26.18
C ALA A 100 -4.74 -24.64 -26.94
N TYR A 101 -3.99 -23.67 -26.39
CA TYR A 101 -3.89 -22.31 -26.91
C TYR A 101 -2.72 -22.10 -27.89
N LYS A 102 -1.77 -23.04 -27.96
CA LYS A 102 -0.59 -23.01 -28.86
C LYS A 102 0.27 -21.75 -28.69
N ASN A 103 0.40 -21.26 -27.46
CA ASN A 103 1.17 -20.08 -27.08
C ASN A 103 0.78 -18.83 -27.90
N PRO A 104 -0.38 -18.21 -27.62
CA PRO A 104 -0.79 -16.98 -28.29
C PRO A 104 0.21 -15.86 -27.98
N PRO A 105 0.28 -14.80 -28.82
CA PRO A 105 1.10 -13.63 -28.53
C PRO A 105 0.79 -13.09 -27.13
N GLU A 106 1.82 -12.98 -26.30
CA GLU A 106 1.67 -12.49 -24.94
C GLU A 106 1.36 -10.99 -24.96
N THR A 107 0.28 -10.60 -24.29
CA THR A 107 -0.04 -9.18 -24.06
C THR A 107 1.07 -8.53 -23.22
N ILE A 108 1.41 -7.28 -23.50
CA ILE A 108 2.47 -6.56 -22.78
C ILE A 108 1.95 -5.18 -22.36
N ALA A 109 2.07 -4.89 -21.06
CA ALA A 109 1.88 -3.56 -20.48
C ALA A 109 3.21 -3.13 -19.83
N PRO A 110 3.82 -2.00 -20.25
CA PRO A 110 5.03 -1.50 -19.61
C PRO A 110 4.71 -0.94 -18.21
N PRO A 111 5.60 -1.12 -17.21
CA PRO A 111 5.43 -0.53 -15.89
C PRO A 111 5.51 0.99 -15.91
N HIS A 112 4.73 1.61 -15.04
CA HIS A 112 5.07 2.89 -14.44
C HIS A 112 5.84 2.65 -13.13
N SER A 113 6.66 3.61 -12.72
CA SER A 113 7.23 3.61 -11.37
C SER A 113 7.32 5.01 -10.77
N SER A 114 7.21 5.04 -9.44
CA SER A 114 7.39 6.20 -8.57
C SER A 114 8.29 5.82 -7.38
N ILE A 115 8.92 6.81 -6.78
CA ILE A 115 9.79 6.66 -5.61
C ILE A 115 9.44 7.77 -4.60
N TYR A 116 9.26 7.39 -3.33
CA TYR A 116 8.91 8.31 -2.25
C TYR A 116 9.36 7.73 -0.89
N PRO A 117 9.66 8.56 0.12
CA PRO A 117 9.94 8.08 1.47
C PRO A 117 8.66 7.67 2.19
N ARG A 118 8.79 6.89 3.27
CA ARG A 118 7.66 6.48 4.12
C ARG A 118 7.18 7.61 5.04
N ASP A 119 8.12 8.40 5.54
CA ASP A 119 7.93 9.52 6.47
C ASP A 119 8.80 10.70 6.02
N ASP A 120 8.70 11.84 6.67
CA ASP A 120 9.55 13.00 6.40
C ASP A 120 11.05 12.73 6.58
N VAL A 121 11.88 13.44 5.81
CA VAL A 121 13.31 13.16 5.66
C VAL A 121 14.12 13.94 6.69
N GLU A 122 14.60 13.27 7.73
CA GLU A 122 15.54 13.85 8.68
C GLU A 122 16.93 13.20 8.55
N LEU A 123 17.95 14.00 8.23
CA LEU A 123 19.32 13.50 8.05
C LEU A 123 19.82 12.78 9.31
N GLY A 124 20.35 11.57 9.13
CA GLY A 124 20.81 10.74 10.24
C GLY A 124 19.72 9.96 11.01
N ALA A 125 18.44 10.10 10.65
CA ALA A 125 17.36 9.28 11.18
C ALA A 125 17.03 8.10 10.25
N GLU A 126 16.61 6.95 10.79
CA GLU A 126 16.16 5.83 9.95
C GLU A 126 14.82 6.16 9.26
N ASN A 127 14.72 5.86 7.97
CA ASN A 127 13.52 5.98 7.16
C ASN A 127 13.49 4.81 6.15
N THR A 128 12.45 4.70 5.32
CA THR A 128 12.32 3.69 4.28
C THR A 128 11.89 4.35 2.97
N LEU A 129 12.65 4.13 1.90
CA LEU A 129 12.21 4.49 0.55
C LEU A 129 11.30 3.40 0.00
N ILE A 130 10.22 3.82 -0.64
CA ILE A 130 9.23 2.97 -1.31
C ILE A 130 9.39 3.22 -2.81
N CYS A 131 9.56 2.15 -3.58
CA CYS A 131 9.46 2.16 -5.03
C CYS A 131 8.23 1.36 -5.43
N GLN A 132 7.19 2.07 -5.86
CA GLN A 132 5.97 1.48 -6.38
C GLN A 132 6.14 1.24 -7.87
N VAL A 133 5.87 0.02 -8.32
CA VAL A 133 5.86 -0.36 -9.73
C VAL A 133 4.44 -0.78 -10.09
N SER A 134 3.82 -0.11 -11.04
CA SER A 134 2.37 -0.25 -11.31
C SER A 134 2.04 -0.45 -12.78
N GLY A 135 0.88 -1.05 -13.05
CA GLY A 135 0.32 -1.18 -14.40
C GLY A 135 1.05 -2.16 -15.33
N PHE A 136 1.93 -3.02 -14.82
CA PHE A 136 2.77 -3.86 -15.66
C PHE A 136 2.14 -5.22 -15.99
N PHE A 137 2.45 -5.76 -17.16
CA PHE A 137 2.06 -7.11 -17.53
C PHE A 137 3.00 -7.68 -18.61
N PRO A 138 3.45 -8.95 -18.54
CA PRO A 138 3.26 -9.93 -17.46
C PRO A 138 4.21 -9.67 -16.28
N ALA A 139 4.10 -10.49 -15.23
CA ALA A 139 5.20 -10.69 -14.28
C ALA A 139 6.34 -11.51 -14.91
N PRO A 140 7.58 -11.41 -14.39
CA PRO A 140 8.03 -10.53 -13.32
C PRO A 140 8.52 -9.16 -13.82
N VAL A 141 8.49 -8.15 -12.94
CA VAL A 141 9.45 -7.04 -13.01
C VAL A 141 10.68 -7.40 -12.18
N ARG A 142 11.83 -6.79 -12.48
CA ARG A 142 13.01 -6.85 -11.60
C ARG A 142 13.32 -5.45 -11.09
N VAL A 143 13.36 -5.29 -9.79
CA VAL A 143 13.72 -4.04 -9.13
C VAL A 143 15.15 -4.13 -8.62
N ARG A 144 15.95 -3.09 -8.83
CA ARG A 144 17.28 -2.92 -8.25
C ARG A 144 17.38 -1.55 -7.59
N TRP A 145 17.93 -1.54 -6.39
CA TRP A 145 18.25 -0.33 -5.65
C TRP A 145 19.71 0.07 -5.83
N THR A 146 19.95 1.38 -5.94
CA THR A 146 21.29 1.96 -5.87
C THR A 146 21.35 3.09 -4.84
N ARG A 147 22.53 3.27 -4.22
CA ARG A 147 22.93 4.47 -3.47
C ARG A 147 24.25 4.95 -4.07
N ASN A 148 24.33 6.19 -4.52
CA ASN A 148 25.52 6.80 -5.14
C ASN A 148 26.10 5.93 -6.28
N ASN A 149 25.22 5.45 -7.17
CA ASN A 149 25.49 4.52 -8.28
C ASN A 149 26.04 3.13 -7.89
N GLN A 150 26.04 2.76 -6.61
CA GLN A 150 26.41 1.40 -6.14
C GLN A 150 25.14 0.60 -5.83
N ASN A 151 25.10 -0.67 -6.22
CA ASN A 151 23.95 -1.55 -5.95
C ASN A 151 23.82 -1.82 -4.45
N VAL A 152 22.60 -1.69 -3.92
CA VAL A 152 22.27 -2.01 -2.52
C VAL A 152 21.28 -3.17 -2.48
N THR A 153 21.48 -4.10 -1.56
CA THR A 153 20.62 -5.28 -1.34
C THR A 153 20.27 -5.51 0.13
N GLU A 154 21.05 -4.97 1.05
CA GLU A 154 20.70 -4.92 2.48
C GLU A 154 19.54 -3.93 2.70
N GLY A 155 18.64 -4.24 3.63
CA GLY A 155 17.43 -3.44 3.85
C GLY A 155 16.37 -3.51 2.74
N VAL A 156 16.65 -4.19 1.60
CA VAL A 156 15.71 -4.30 0.48
C VAL A 156 14.65 -5.37 0.75
N ARG A 157 13.38 -4.99 0.58
CA ARG A 157 12.23 -5.90 0.56
C ARG A 157 11.48 -5.74 -0.76
N ILE A 158 10.75 -6.78 -1.17
CA ILE A 158 9.90 -6.78 -2.37
C ILE A 158 8.65 -7.60 -2.08
N SER A 159 7.48 -7.05 -2.39
CA SER A 159 6.18 -7.71 -2.18
C SER A 159 5.93 -8.78 -3.26
N THR A 160 4.94 -9.63 -3.06
CA THR A 160 4.34 -10.38 -4.19
C THR A 160 3.67 -9.40 -5.16
N PRO A 161 3.70 -9.64 -6.50
CA PRO A 161 2.87 -8.89 -7.44
C PRO A 161 1.38 -9.14 -7.18
N TYR A 162 0.57 -8.09 -7.16
CA TYR A 162 -0.88 -8.18 -6.99
C TYR A 162 -1.64 -7.57 -8.18
N PRO A 163 -2.77 -8.15 -8.59
CA PRO A 163 -3.55 -7.69 -9.74
C PRO A 163 -4.40 -6.46 -9.40
N ASN A 164 -4.36 -5.48 -10.28
CA ASN A 164 -5.40 -4.47 -10.44
C ASN A 164 -6.68 -5.13 -11.01
N SER A 165 -7.78 -4.37 -10.97
CA SER A 165 -9.04 -4.79 -11.59
C SER A 165 -8.85 -5.14 -13.08
N ASP A 166 -8.08 -4.34 -13.82
CA ASP A 166 -7.78 -4.53 -15.25
C ASP A 166 -6.72 -5.61 -15.57
N VAL A 167 -6.41 -6.48 -14.61
CA VAL A 167 -5.38 -7.54 -14.59
C VAL A 167 -3.92 -7.10 -14.68
N THR A 168 -3.63 -5.81 -14.90
CA THR A 168 -2.26 -5.33 -14.79
C THR A 168 -1.78 -5.54 -13.35
N LEU A 169 -0.48 -5.70 -13.16
CA LEU A 169 0.10 -6.00 -11.86
C LEU A 169 0.72 -4.74 -11.27
N ASN A 170 0.62 -4.65 -9.95
CA ASN A 170 1.40 -3.75 -9.12
C ASN A 170 2.35 -4.57 -8.24
N GLN A 171 3.47 -3.98 -7.86
CA GLN A 171 4.43 -4.56 -6.93
C GLN A 171 5.20 -3.45 -6.23
N PHE A 172 5.46 -3.62 -4.94
CA PHE A 172 6.29 -2.69 -4.17
C PHE A 172 7.67 -3.29 -3.94
N SER A 173 8.69 -2.44 -3.97
CA SER A 173 9.96 -2.71 -3.31
C SER A 173 10.26 -1.58 -2.35
N SER A 174 10.83 -1.90 -1.19
CA SER A 174 11.24 -0.89 -0.22
C SER A 174 12.70 -1.08 0.17
N LEU A 175 13.35 0.00 0.58
CA LEU A 175 14.73 0.06 1.04
C LEU A 175 14.78 0.83 2.36
N SER A 176 15.08 0.14 3.46
CA SER A 176 15.43 0.81 4.73
C SER A 176 16.78 1.52 4.59
N PHE A 177 16.85 2.77 5.03
CA PHE A 177 18.03 3.63 4.87
C PHE A 177 18.13 4.69 5.96
N THR A 178 19.30 5.33 6.03
CA THR A 178 19.54 6.55 6.80
C THR A 178 20.04 7.61 5.80
N PRO A 179 19.33 8.73 5.58
CA PRO A 179 19.74 9.73 4.61
C PRO A 179 20.95 10.52 5.12
N GLU A 180 21.95 10.68 4.25
CA GLU A 180 23.05 11.64 4.42
C GLU A 180 22.96 12.73 3.33
N GLU A 181 23.50 13.91 3.62
CA GLU A 181 23.47 15.05 2.67
C GLU A 181 24.26 14.70 1.39
N GLY A 182 23.61 14.84 0.23
CA GLY A 182 24.21 14.54 -1.07
C GLY A 182 24.17 13.07 -1.49
N ASP A 183 23.49 12.20 -0.74
CA ASP A 183 23.14 10.87 -1.25
C ASP A 183 22.19 10.95 -2.45
N ILE A 184 22.37 10.02 -3.40
CA ILE A 184 21.48 9.83 -4.53
C ILE A 184 21.02 8.38 -4.55
N TYR A 185 19.72 8.16 -4.35
CA TYR A 185 19.09 6.84 -4.38
C TYR A 185 18.43 6.59 -5.73
N GLY A 186 18.53 5.36 -6.23
CA GLY A 186 17.92 4.95 -7.49
C GLY A 186 17.10 3.68 -7.36
N CYS A 187 15.87 3.69 -7.86
CA CYS A 187 15.09 2.48 -8.13
C CYS A 187 15.07 2.22 -9.63
N THR A 188 15.74 1.15 -10.08
CA THR A 188 15.76 0.72 -11.49
C THR A 188 14.85 -0.48 -11.69
N VAL A 189 13.91 -0.36 -12.63
CA VAL A 189 12.93 -1.39 -12.99
C VAL A 189 13.25 -1.96 -14.37
N GLU A 190 13.55 -3.27 -14.45
CA GLU A 190 13.62 -4.02 -15.71
C GLU A 190 12.29 -4.74 -15.95
N HIS A 191 11.73 -4.62 -17.17
CA HIS A 191 10.54 -5.33 -17.61
C HIS A 191 10.55 -5.53 -19.12
N LYS A 192 9.93 -6.61 -19.62
CA LYS A 192 9.94 -6.94 -21.06
C LYS A 192 9.14 -5.99 -21.97
N GLY A 193 8.31 -5.12 -21.39
CA GLY A 193 7.63 -4.04 -22.10
C GLY A 193 8.43 -2.74 -22.20
N LEU A 194 9.59 -2.67 -21.54
CA LEU A 194 10.50 -1.54 -21.64
C LEU A 194 11.60 -1.82 -22.67
N THR A 195 11.95 -0.81 -23.47
CA THR A 195 13.14 -0.86 -24.34
C THR A 195 14.44 -0.66 -23.57
N GLU A 196 14.39 0.11 -22.49
CA GLU A 196 15.51 0.40 -21.58
C GLU A 196 15.00 0.38 -20.12
N PRO A 197 15.81 0.00 -19.12
CA PRO A 197 15.38 -0.04 -17.72
C PRO A 197 14.89 1.33 -17.22
N LEU A 198 13.75 1.34 -16.55
CA LEU A 198 13.14 2.55 -16.02
C LEU A 198 13.75 2.89 -14.66
N THR A 199 14.63 3.89 -14.61
CA THR A 199 15.21 4.38 -13.35
C THR A 199 14.47 5.61 -12.83
N ARG A 200 14.15 5.57 -11.54
CA ARG A 200 13.70 6.72 -10.75
C ARG A 200 14.79 7.09 -9.76
N ILE A 201 15.15 8.37 -9.75
CA ILE A 201 16.13 8.93 -8.83
C ILE A 201 15.38 9.67 -7.72
N TRP A 202 15.91 9.59 -6.51
CA TRP A 202 15.45 10.32 -5.34
C TRP A 202 16.66 10.82 -4.55
N GLU A 203 16.59 12.05 -4.08
CA GLU A 203 17.66 12.73 -3.34
C GLU A 203 17.07 13.26 -2.01
N PRO A 204 17.80 13.19 -0.87
CA PRO A 204 17.33 13.73 0.41
C PRO A 204 17.31 15.27 0.40
N GLU A 205 16.28 15.86 -0.19
CA GLU A 205 16.07 17.31 -0.20
C GLU A 205 15.50 17.81 1.14
N VAL A 206 16.38 18.20 2.07
CA VAL A 206 16.05 18.67 3.45
C VAL A 206 15.16 19.93 3.50
N SER A 207 14.81 20.53 2.36
CA SER A 207 13.89 21.68 2.28
C SER A 207 13.05 21.74 1.01
N GLN A 208 12.96 20.63 0.25
CA GLN A 208 12.07 20.50 -0.89
C GLN A 208 11.42 19.10 -0.87
N PRO A 209 10.19 18.95 -0.40
CA PRO A 209 9.37 17.87 -0.90
C PRO A 209 9.18 18.13 -2.40
N SER A 210 9.69 17.20 -3.19
CA SER A 210 9.21 16.96 -4.54
C SER A 210 7.69 17.13 -4.57
N VAL A 211 7.20 18.01 -5.45
CA VAL A 211 5.83 17.88 -5.93
C VAL A 211 5.77 16.50 -6.57
N GLY A 212 5.27 15.52 -5.81
CA GLY A 212 5.15 14.13 -6.23
C GLY A 212 4.57 14.13 -7.64
N PRO A 213 5.21 13.43 -8.59
CA PRO A 213 5.17 13.80 -10.01
C PRO A 213 3.74 14.04 -10.43
N ALA A 214 3.42 15.29 -10.74
CA ALA A 214 2.08 15.68 -11.13
C ALA A 214 1.66 14.76 -12.27
N VAL A 215 0.74 13.84 -11.97
CA VAL A 215 0.23 12.88 -12.95
C VAL A 215 -0.66 13.70 -13.88
N PHE A 216 -0.01 14.33 -14.86
CA PHE A 216 -0.69 14.98 -15.96
C PHE A 216 -1.48 13.89 -16.68
N CYS A 217 -2.78 13.82 -16.39
CA CYS A 217 -3.78 13.07 -17.13
C CYS A 217 -3.80 13.55 -18.58
N GLY A 218 -2.84 13.07 -19.38
CA GLY A 218 -2.35 13.80 -20.54
C GLY A 218 -1.73 12.96 -21.66
N VAL A 219 -1.69 11.63 -21.55
CA VAL A 219 -1.59 10.70 -22.71
C VAL A 219 -2.33 9.41 -22.34
N GLY A 220 -3.11 8.83 -23.27
CA GLY A 220 -3.51 7.42 -23.13
C GLY A 220 -4.96 7.01 -23.45
N LEU A 221 -5.64 7.61 -24.42
CA LEU A 221 -6.81 6.97 -25.06
C LEU A 221 -6.40 5.77 -25.95
N THR A 222 -5.57 4.88 -25.39
CA THR A 222 -5.10 3.62 -25.97
C THR A 222 -5.23 2.48 -24.95
N LEU A 223 -6.15 2.60 -23.99
CA LEU A 223 -6.67 1.48 -23.19
C LEU A 223 -7.54 0.57 -24.08
N GLY A 224 -6.88 -0.13 -25.01
CA GLY A 224 -7.34 -1.45 -25.39
C GLY A 224 -7.21 -2.32 -24.15
N LEU A 225 -8.35 -2.69 -23.55
CA LEU A 225 -8.41 -3.57 -22.38
C LEU A 225 -7.46 -4.74 -22.60
N LEU A 226 -6.41 -4.85 -21.78
CA LEU A 226 -5.35 -5.83 -22.00
C LEU A 226 -5.79 -7.28 -21.71
N GLY A 227 -7.10 -7.47 -21.47
CA GLY A 227 -7.78 -8.74 -21.63
C GLY A 227 -9.30 -8.78 -21.76
N VAL A 228 -9.84 -9.96 -21.46
CA VAL A 228 -11.27 -10.36 -21.39
C VAL A 228 -11.50 -11.28 -20.17
N GLU A 229 -12.51 -11.06 -19.34
CA GLU A 229 -12.69 -11.95 -18.19
C GLU A 229 -12.92 -13.42 -18.64
N TYR A 230 -12.25 -14.42 -18.06
CA TYR A 230 -12.40 -15.78 -18.60
C TYR A 230 -13.79 -16.35 -18.26
N ILE A 231 -14.04 -16.53 -16.96
CA ILE A 231 -15.27 -17.09 -16.38
C ILE A 231 -15.38 -16.68 -14.90
N ARG A 232 -16.61 -16.54 -14.38
CA ARG A 232 -16.88 -16.25 -12.96
C ARG A 232 -18.07 -17.06 -12.46
N PHE A 233 -18.01 -17.58 -11.22
CA PHE A 233 -19.21 -18.01 -10.49
C PHE A 233 -19.88 -16.80 -9.81
N ASN A 234 -21.15 -16.55 -10.12
CA ASN A 234 -21.97 -15.53 -9.47
C ASN A 234 -22.89 -16.20 -8.44
N SER A 235 -22.61 -16.02 -7.15
CA SER A 235 -23.32 -16.66 -6.04
C SER A 235 -24.76 -16.17 -5.83
N THR A 236 -25.09 -14.95 -6.29
CA THR A 236 -26.47 -14.42 -6.29
C THR A 236 -27.34 -15.13 -7.33
N VAL A 237 -26.74 -15.54 -8.47
CA VAL A 237 -27.41 -16.29 -9.55
C VAL A 237 -27.26 -17.80 -9.36
N GLY A 238 -26.27 -18.25 -8.58
CA GLY A 238 -25.92 -19.65 -8.38
C GLY A 238 -25.33 -20.31 -9.63
N LYS A 239 -24.66 -19.56 -10.51
CA LYS A 239 -24.19 -20.02 -11.83
C LYS A 239 -22.89 -19.37 -12.29
N TYR A 240 -22.17 -20.09 -13.14
CA TYR A 240 -21.05 -19.56 -13.91
C TYR A 240 -21.51 -18.67 -15.07
N VAL A 241 -20.78 -17.58 -15.29
CA VAL A 241 -20.88 -16.67 -16.43
C VAL A 241 -19.54 -16.67 -17.15
N GLY A 242 -19.53 -17.02 -18.44
CA GLY A 242 -18.35 -16.92 -19.29
C GLY A 242 -18.34 -15.59 -20.05
N TYR A 243 -17.15 -14.98 -20.22
CA TYR A 243 -17.02 -13.75 -21.01
C TYR A 243 -16.04 -13.88 -22.20
N THR A 244 -15.44 -15.06 -22.39
CA THR A 244 -14.73 -15.46 -23.63
C THR A 244 -15.48 -16.61 -24.32
N GLU A 245 -15.18 -16.91 -25.59
CA GLU A 245 -15.82 -18.02 -26.31
C GLU A 245 -15.62 -19.38 -25.59
N LEU A 246 -14.41 -19.64 -25.07
CA LEU A 246 -14.14 -20.85 -24.29
C LEU A 246 -14.74 -20.76 -22.87
N GLY A 247 -14.71 -19.59 -22.25
CA GLY A 247 -15.38 -19.33 -20.97
C GLY A 247 -16.89 -19.61 -21.03
N LEU A 248 -17.55 -19.29 -22.15
CA LEU A 248 -18.96 -19.60 -22.38
C LEU A 248 -19.20 -21.11 -22.46
N LYS A 249 -18.35 -21.85 -23.19
CA LYS A 249 -18.43 -23.32 -23.29
C LYS A 249 -18.18 -24.00 -21.93
N ASN A 250 -17.21 -23.50 -21.17
CA ASN A 250 -16.95 -24.00 -19.82
C ASN A 250 -18.09 -23.64 -18.86
N ALA A 251 -18.67 -22.44 -18.95
CA ALA A 251 -19.82 -22.04 -18.14
C ALA A 251 -21.05 -22.91 -18.45
N GLU A 252 -21.30 -23.23 -19.73
CA GLU A 252 -22.37 -24.17 -20.12
C GLU A 252 -22.15 -25.56 -19.52
N ALA A 253 -20.94 -26.12 -19.67
CA ALA A 253 -20.60 -27.42 -19.10
C ALA A 253 -20.72 -27.44 -17.57
N TRP A 254 -20.14 -26.47 -16.87
CA TRP A 254 -20.15 -26.38 -15.40
C TRP A 254 -21.54 -26.07 -14.84
N ASN A 255 -22.35 -25.27 -15.55
CA ASN A 255 -23.75 -25.04 -15.16
C ASN A 255 -24.66 -26.26 -15.38
N SER A 256 -24.22 -27.27 -16.12
CA SER A 256 -24.96 -28.53 -16.29
C SER A 256 -24.70 -29.54 -15.16
N ASP A 257 -23.64 -29.35 -14.37
CA ASP A 257 -23.32 -30.20 -13.22
C ASP A 257 -23.89 -29.60 -11.92
N ALA A 258 -25.01 -30.15 -11.47
CA ALA A 258 -25.66 -29.73 -10.22
C ALA A 258 -24.83 -30.00 -8.96
N SER A 259 -23.93 -31.00 -8.97
CA SER A 259 -23.04 -31.28 -7.84
C SER A 259 -21.94 -30.22 -7.75
N PHE A 260 -21.41 -29.79 -8.89
CA PHE A 260 -20.41 -28.73 -8.96
C PHE A 260 -20.98 -27.37 -8.54
N LEU A 261 -22.17 -27.00 -9.03
CA LEU A 261 -22.87 -25.80 -8.58
C LEU A 261 -23.21 -25.84 -7.08
N ALA A 262 -23.62 -26.98 -6.55
CA ALA A 262 -23.89 -27.14 -5.11
C ALA A 262 -22.61 -27.02 -4.26
N GLN A 263 -21.47 -27.49 -4.77
CA GLN A 263 -20.17 -27.31 -4.13
C GLN A 263 -19.80 -25.83 -4.06
N GLU A 264 -19.94 -25.08 -5.16
CA GLU A 264 -19.66 -23.64 -5.19
C GLU A 264 -20.61 -22.80 -4.34
N GLN A 265 -21.91 -23.11 -4.35
CA GLN A 265 -22.84 -22.44 -3.44
C GLN A 265 -22.52 -22.77 -1.96
N GLY A 266 -22.04 -23.99 -1.69
CA GLY A 266 -21.51 -24.36 -0.38
C GLY A 266 -20.30 -23.49 0.00
N ASN A 267 -19.36 -23.27 -0.91
CA ASN A 267 -18.13 -22.49 -0.69
C ASN A 267 -18.40 -21.07 -0.17
N LEU A 268 -19.52 -20.45 -0.56
CA LEU A 268 -19.97 -19.16 -0.01
C LEU A 268 -20.09 -19.20 1.52
N GLU A 269 -20.69 -20.25 2.08
CA GLU A 269 -20.92 -20.37 3.52
C GLU A 269 -19.65 -20.83 4.26
N ARG A 270 -18.99 -21.89 3.77
CA ARG A 270 -17.86 -22.55 4.47
C ARG A 270 -16.49 -21.91 4.27
N PHE A 271 -16.30 -21.10 3.22
CA PHE A 271 -15.05 -20.38 2.97
C PHE A 271 -15.28 -18.86 3.07
N CYS A 272 -16.08 -18.29 2.16
CA CYS A 272 -16.15 -16.85 1.99
C CYS A 272 -16.74 -16.12 3.21
N LYS A 273 -17.89 -16.55 3.75
CA LYS A 273 -18.46 -15.98 4.98
C LYS A 273 -17.65 -16.29 6.24
N HIS A 274 -17.05 -17.48 6.30
CA HIS A 274 -16.21 -17.89 7.42
C HIS A 274 -14.96 -16.99 7.54
N ASN A 275 -14.23 -16.85 6.44
CA ASN A 275 -13.04 -16.01 6.36
C ASN A 275 -13.39 -14.52 6.51
N ALA A 276 -14.49 -14.05 5.91
CA ALA A 276 -14.94 -12.66 6.10
C ALA A 276 -15.16 -12.33 7.59
N ALA A 277 -15.76 -13.23 8.37
CA ALA A 277 -15.93 -13.01 9.82
C ALA A 277 -14.57 -12.91 10.56
N ILE A 278 -13.58 -13.71 10.16
CA ILE A 278 -12.21 -13.62 10.67
C ILE A 278 -11.60 -12.27 10.29
N TYR A 279 -11.62 -11.89 9.01
CA TYR A 279 -11.04 -10.65 8.50
C TYR A 279 -11.69 -9.40 9.12
N TYR A 280 -13.01 -9.38 9.32
CA TYR A 280 -13.68 -8.30 10.06
C TYR A 280 -13.10 -8.15 11.47
N SER A 281 -13.09 -9.24 12.25
CA SER A 281 -12.62 -9.20 13.63
C SER A 281 -11.13 -8.88 13.78
N ALA A 282 -10.28 -9.34 12.84
CA ALA A 282 -8.84 -9.28 12.95
C ALA A 282 -8.21 -8.06 12.24
N ILE A 283 -8.85 -7.53 11.19
CA ILE A 283 -8.27 -6.52 10.30
C ILE A 283 -9.24 -5.36 10.03
N LEU A 284 -10.44 -5.62 9.50
CA LEU A 284 -11.29 -4.56 8.92
C LEU A 284 -11.93 -3.64 9.97
N ASP A 285 -12.16 -4.14 11.19
CA ASP A 285 -12.59 -3.33 12.34
C ASP A 285 -11.41 -2.64 13.05
N LYS A 286 -10.16 -2.80 12.56
CA LYS A 286 -8.96 -2.15 13.09
C LYS A 286 -8.68 -0.86 12.34
N THR A 287 -8.00 0.06 13.01
CA THR A 287 -7.54 1.32 12.40
C THR A 287 -6.15 1.68 12.91
N ALA A 288 -5.40 2.46 12.12
CA ALA A 288 -4.17 3.12 12.53
C ALA A 288 -4.33 4.63 12.33
N GLU A 289 -3.94 5.43 13.34
CA GLU A 289 -4.12 6.88 13.33
C GLU A 289 -3.02 7.58 12.53
N PRO A 290 -3.36 8.55 11.65
CA PRO A 290 -2.36 9.28 10.88
C PRO A 290 -1.41 10.08 11.78
N HIS A 291 -0.11 9.86 11.62
CA HIS A 291 0.90 10.83 12.00
C HIS A 291 0.86 12.01 11.02
N VAL A 292 0.72 13.25 11.50
CA VAL A 292 0.57 14.43 10.63
C VAL A 292 1.68 15.45 10.87
N ARG A 293 2.42 15.80 9.82
CA ARG A 293 3.40 16.91 9.82
C ARG A 293 2.91 18.07 8.97
N LEU A 294 3.09 19.28 9.51
CA LEU A 294 2.99 20.52 8.76
C LEU A 294 4.39 21.05 8.47
N SER A 295 4.67 21.33 7.19
CA SER A 295 5.90 21.95 6.70
C SER A 295 5.60 23.10 5.73
N SER A 296 6.62 23.89 5.41
CA SER A 296 6.53 25.03 4.48
C SER A 296 7.73 25.08 3.56
N VAL A 297 7.48 25.36 2.29
CA VAL A 297 8.48 25.34 1.22
C VAL A 297 8.47 26.67 0.48
N THR A 298 9.63 27.31 0.35
CA THR A 298 9.80 28.54 -0.45
C THR A 298 10.63 28.24 -1.70
N PRO A 299 10.05 28.37 -2.91
CA PRO A 299 10.78 28.11 -4.16
C PRO A 299 12.04 28.99 -4.31
N PRO A 300 13.20 28.43 -4.75
CA PRO A 300 14.49 29.15 -4.77
C PRO A 300 14.50 30.46 -5.58
N SER A 301 13.58 30.59 -6.55
CA SER A 301 13.47 31.75 -7.43
C SER A 301 12.68 32.93 -6.86
N GLY A 302 12.01 32.76 -5.70
CA GLY A 302 11.28 33.83 -4.99
C GLY A 302 10.11 34.48 -5.75
N ARG A 303 9.74 33.94 -6.92
CA ARG A 303 8.66 34.44 -7.80
C ARG A 303 7.33 33.74 -7.61
N HIS A 304 7.35 32.55 -7.01
CA HIS A 304 6.17 31.76 -6.71
C HIS A 304 5.83 31.91 -5.22
N PRO A 305 4.54 31.78 -4.83
CA PRO A 305 4.14 31.74 -3.43
C PRO A 305 4.92 30.66 -2.65
N ALA A 306 4.98 30.81 -1.33
CA ALA A 306 5.37 29.69 -0.49
C ALA A 306 4.26 28.64 -0.53
N MET A 307 4.58 27.38 -0.29
CA MET A 307 3.59 26.31 -0.17
C MET A 307 3.59 25.77 1.27
N LEU A 308 2.42 25.71 1.89
CA LEU A 308 2.23 24.89 3.09
C LEU A 308 1.88 23.47 2.68
N ILE A 309 2.36 22.50 3.43
CA ILE A 309 2.19 21.09 3.13
C ILE A 309 1.72 20.40 4.40
N CYS A 310 0.65 19.63 4.26
CA CYS A 310 0.07 18.79 5.29
C CYS A 310 0.21 17.34 4.81
N SER A 311 1.18 16.65 5.38
CA SER A 311 1.44 15.24 5.13
C SER A 311 0.82 14.42 6.24
N ALA A 312 -0.02 13.44 5.90
CA ALA A 312 -0.52 12.43 6.82
C ALA A 312 0.08 11.07 6.44
N TYR A 313 0.66 10.38 7.42
CA TYR A 313 1.47 9.17 7.26
C TYR A 313 0.93 8.02 8.12
N ASP A 314 1.24 6.79 7.71
CA ASP A 314 1.03 5.55 8.46
C ASP A 314 -0.39 5.36 9.04
N PHE A 315 -1.40 5.76 8.26
CA PHE A 315 -2.81 5.51 8.57
C PHE A 315 -3.36 4.27 7.85
N TYR A 316 -4.42 3.70 8.44
CA TYR A 316 -5.23 2.63 7.86
C TYR A 316 -6.66 2.71 8.42
N PRO A 317 -7.72 2.52 7.61
CA PRO A 317 -7.73 2.18 6.18
C PRO A 317 -7.47 3.36 5.23
N LYS A 318 -7.33 3.07 3.93
CA LYS A 318 -7.06 4.06 2.86
C LYS A 318 -7.94 5.34 2.87
N PRO A 319 -9.27 5.31 3.13
CA PRO A 319 -10.10 6.51 2.99
C PRO A 319 -9.82 7.56 4.07
N ILE A 320 -9.25 8.70 3.65
CA ILE A 320 -8.94 9.86 4.48
C ILE A 320 -9.43 11.14 3.80
N ARG A 321 -9.75 12.18 4.58
CA ARG A 321 -10.02 13.53 4.05
C ARG A 321 -9.10 14.55 4.71
N VAL A 322 -8.32 15.24 3.88
CA VAL A 322 -7.43 16.34 4.27
C VAL A 322 -8.02 17.64 3.71
N THR A 323 -8.11 18.69 4.52
CA THR A 323 -8.82 19.94 4.16
C THR A 323 -8.12 21.16 4.73
N TRP A 324 -7.82 22.14 3.88
CA TRP A 324 -7.24 23.41 4.30
C TRP A 324 -8.30 24.40 4.76
N LEU A 325 -8.04 25.04 5.90
CA LEU A 325 -8.88 26.06 6.51
C LEU A 325 -8.08 27.36 6.65
N ARG A 326 -8.64 28.48 6.20
CA ARG A 326 -8.12 29.83 6.44
C ARG A 326 -9.15 30.61 7.25
N ASP A 327 -8.76 31.08 8.43
CA ASP A 327 -9.62 31.75 9.41
C ASP A 327 -10.91 30.97 9.74
N GLY A 328 -10.81 29.64 9.71
CA GLY A 328 -11.92 28.71 9.96
C GLY A 328 -12.82 28.41 8.75
N GLN A 329 -12.52 28.94 7.56
CA GLN A 329 -13.26 28.67 6.33
C GLN A 329 -12.49 27.73 5.39
N GLU A 330 -13.19 26.77 4.78
CA GLU A 330 -12.64 25.80 3.82
C GLU A 330 -12.10 26.50 2.57
N VAL A 331 -10.85 26.22 2.22
CA VAL A 331 -10.18 26.73 1.02
C VAL A 331 -10.00 25.59 0.01
N LYS A 332 -10.50 25.81 -1.22
CA LYS A 332 -10.38 24.88 -2.35
C LYS A 332 -9.60 25.44 -3.54
N SER A 333 -9.43 26.77 -3.61
CA SER A 333 -8.50 27.37 -4.57
C SER A 333 -7.08 27.08 -4.10
N ASP A 334 -6.17 26.94 -5.06
CA ASP A 334 -4.72 26.91 -4.80
C ASP A 334 -4.27 25.73 -3.90
N VAL A 335 -5.14 24.71 -3.76
CA VAL A 335 -4.89 23.44 -3.06
C VAL A 335 -4.64 22.34 -4.09
N THR A 336 -3.58 21.55 -3.87
CA THR A 336 -3.30 20.34 -4.65
C THR A 336 -2.95 19.19 -3.72
N SER A 337 -3.59 18.04 -3.88
CA SER A 337 -3.31 16.84 -3.07
C SER A 337 -2.83 15.69 -3.96
N THR A 338 -1.98 14.83 -3.41
CA THR A 338 -1.71 13.52 -4.00
C THR A 338 -2.94 12.62 -3.89
N GLU A 339 -2.99 11.54 -4.67
CA GLU A 339 -3.78 10.37 -4.29
C GLU A 339 -3.19 9.74 -3.01
N GLU A 340 -3.92 8.85 -2.34
CA GLU A 340 -3.38 8.13 -1.18
C GLU A 340 -2.40 7.07 -1.66
N LEU A 341 -1.12 7.30 -1.35
CA LEU A 341 0.01 6.44 -1.68
C LEU A 341 0.05 5.27 -0.70
N ALA A 342 0.30 4.05 -1.19
CA ALA A 342 0.37 2.86 -0.36
C ALA A 342 1.84 2.50 -0.08
N ASN A 343 2.19 2.26 1.18
CA ASN A 343 3.56 2.00 1.60
C ASN A 343 4.04 0.56 1.30
N GLY A 344 3.15 -0.30 0.79
CA GLY A 344 3.42 -1.70 0.47
C GLY A 344 3.38 -2.63 1.69
N ASP A 345 2.84 -2.15 2.81
CA ASP A 345 2.74 -2.87 4.08
C ASP A 345 1.48 -2.48 4.89
N TRP A 346 0.31 -2.38 4.23
CA TRP A 346 -0.99 -1.98 4.80
C TRP A 346 -1.15 -0.51 5.17
N TYR A 347 -0.07 0.26 5.23
CA TYR A 347 -0.10 1.66 5.59
C TYR A 347 -0.20 2.59 4.38
N TYR A 348 -0.85 3.73 4.58
CA TYR A 348 -1.04 4.76 3.55
C TYR A 348 -0.46 6.10 3.97
N GLN A 349 -0.14 6.94 2.98
CA GLN A 349 0.22 8.34 3.16
C GLN A 349 -0.46 9.25 2.12
N ILE A 350 -0.71 10.51 2.47
CA ILE A 350 -1.27 11.53 1.57
C ILE A 350 -0.62 12.89 1.87
N HIS A 351 -0.35 13.69 0.84
CA HIS A 351 0.19 15.03 0.98
C HIS A 351 -0.76 16.05 0.34
N SER A 352 -1.22 17.03 1.11
CA SER A 352 -2.00 18.16 0.61
C SER A 352 -1.18 19.44 0.70
N ASN A 353 -1.05 20.15 -0.42
CA ASN A 353 -0.31 21.38 -0.57
C ASN A 353 -1.28 22.55 -0.71
N LEU A 354 -0.94 23.71 -0.14
CA LEU A 354 -1.64 24.97 -0.32
C LEU A 354 -0.63 26.05 -0.72
N GLU A 355 -0.78 26.63 -1.91
CA GLU A 355 -0.06 27.86 -2.26
C GLU A 355 -0.57 29.00 -1.36
N TYR A 356 0.35 29.67 -0.66
CA TYR A 356 -0.01 30.73 0.26
C TYR A 356 0.93 31.94 0.17
N THR A 357 0.33 33.12 0.28
CA THR A 357 1.02 34.38 0.51
C THR A 357 0.72 34.81 1.95
N PRO A 358 1.71 34.87 2.85
CA PRO A 358 1.48 35.20 4.25
C PRO A 358 0.75 36.53 4.46
N LYS A 359 -0.33 36.52 5.24
CA LYS A 359 -1.07 37.71 5.69
C LYS A 359 -0.90 37.90 7.20
N SER A 360 -0.74 39.15 7.62
CA SER A 360 -0.61 39.48 9.05
C SER A 360 -1.86 39.08 9.84
N GLY A 361 -1.70 38.11 10.75
CA GLY A 361 -2.77 37.66 11.66
C GLY A 361 -3.73 36.62 11.10
N GLU A 362 -3.53 36.09 9.89
CA GLU A 362 -4.35 34.97 9.39
C GLU A 362 -4.05 33.67 10.16
N LYS A 363 -5.05 32.82 10.31
CA LYS A 363 -4.92 31.46 10.86
C LYS A 363 -5.12 30.43 9.76
N ILE A 364 -4.03 29.80 9.31
CA ILE A 364 -4.11 28.66 8.40
C ILE A 364 -4.06 27.36 9.21
N SER A 365 -4.88 26.38 8.85
CA SER A 365 -4.91 25.06 9.50
C SER A 365 -5.15 23.97 8.47
N CYS A 366 -4.60 22.78 8.72
CA CYS A 366 -4.97 21.55 8.06
C CYS A 366 -5.93 20.78 8.98
N MET A 367 -7.09 20.40 8.47
CA MET A 367 -8.04 19.51 9.13
C MET A 367 -7.90 18.11 8.51
N VAL A 368 -7.78 17.09 9.37
CA VAL A 368 -7.67 15.69 8.96
C VAL A 368 -8.82 14.90 9.55
N GLU A 369 -9.54 14.20 8.68
CA GLU A 369 -10.65 13.32 9.02
C GLU A 369 -10.33 11.91 8.55
N HIS A 370 -10.27 10.99 9.50
CA HIS A 370 -9.95 9.59 9.29
C HIS A 370 -10.74 8.76 10.31
N ILE A 371 -11.13 7.52 9.99
CA ILE A 371 -12.03 6.71 10.83
C ILE A 371 -11.42 6.29 12.18
N SER A 372 -10.09 6.35 12.33
CA SER A 372 -9.42 6.18 13.63
C SER A 372 -9.67 7.34 14.60
N LEU A 373 -10.04 8.52 14.09
CA LEU A 373 -10.16 9.75 14.86
C LEU A 373 -11.60 9.91 15.36
N THR A 374 -11.76 10.17 16.66
CA THR A 374 -13.08 10.40 17.26
C THR A 374 -13.73 11.71 16.81
N GLU A 375 -12.93 12.68 16.40
CA GLU A 375 -13.35 13.97 15.85
C GLU A 375 -12.30 14.49 14.83
N PRO A 376 -12.65 15.41 13.92
CA PRO A 376 -11.70 15.98 12.96
C PRO A 376 -10.50 16.64 13.65
N MET A 377 -9.29 16.19 13.35
CA MET A 377 -8.07 16.71 13.98
C MET A 377 -7.58 17.98 13.28
N MET A 378 -7.29 19.01 14.09
CA MET A 378 -6.95 20.36 13.64
C MET A 378 -5.48 20.67 13.89
N TYR A 379 -4.70 20.74 12.82
CA TYR A 379 -3.28 21.09 12.85
C TYR A 379 -3.13 22.56 12.41
N HIS A 380 -2.74 23.42 13.34
CA HIS A 380 -2.57 24.85 13.07
C HIS A 380 -1.16 25.14 12.54
N TRP A 381 -1.05 25.93 11.47
CA TRP A 381 0.23 26.42 10.98
C TRP A 381 0.75 27.54 11.88
N ASP A 382 1.97 27.38 12.40
CA ASP A 382 2.68 28.42 13.15
C ASP A 382 3.92 28.87 12.35
N PRO A 383 3.92 30.08 11.76
CA PRO A 383 5.05 30.60 10.98
C PRO A 383 6.27 30.96 11.84
N SER A 384 6.20 30.83 13.18
CA SER A 384 7.32 31.10 14.09
C SER A 384 8.24 29.90 14.34
N LEU A 385 7.93 28.71 13.82
CA LEU A 385 8.68 27.46 14.09
C LEU A 385 9.52 26.98 12.88
N PRO A 386 10.86 27.17 12.89
CA PRO A 386 11.76 26.34 12.11
C PRO A 386 11.79 24.90 12.66
N GLU A 387 11.91 23.89 11.81
CA GLU A 387 11.93 22.47 12.25
C GLU A 387 12.99 22.19 13.33
N SER A 388 14.16 22.82 13.22
CA SER A 388 15.25 22.69 14.19
C SER A 388 14.90 23.13 15.62
N GLU A 389 13.80 23.87 15.84
CA GLU A 389 13.36 24.28 17.18
C GLU A 389 12.40 23.27 17.81
N ARG A 390 11.66 22.50 17.01
CA ARG A 390 10.76 21.43 17.49
C ARG A 390 11.54 20.36 18.26
N ASN A 391 12.66 19.91 17.69
CA ASN A 391 13.53 18.90 18.32
C ASN A 391 14.23 19.44 19.58
N LYS A 392 14.52 20.76 19.66
CA LYS A 392 15.06 21.39 20.88
C LYS A 392 14.03 21.45 22.00
N ILE A 393 12.75 21.70 21.69
CA ILE A 393 11.66 21.71 22.67
C ILE A 393 11.44 20.30 23.25
N ALA A 394 11.45 19.25 22.42
CA ALA A 394 11.30 17.86 22.88
C ALA A 394 12.43 17.41 23.83
N ILE A 395 13.69 17.76 23.51
CA ILE A 395 14.85 17.48 24.37
C ILE A 395 14.77 18.30 25.67
N GLY A 396 14.38 19.58 25.60
CA GLY A 396 14.20 20.44 26.76
C GLY A 396 13.13 19.94 27.73
N ALA A 397 11.98 19.49 27.22
CA ALA A 397 10.90 18.90 28.02
C ALA A 397 11.35 17.61 28.72
N SER A 398 12.05 16.73 28.00
CA SER A 398 12.60 15.48 28.54
C SER A 398 13.61 15.73 29.67
N GLY A 399 14.49 16.72 29.50
CA GLY A 399 15.44 17.14 30.52
C GLY A 399 14.79 17.75 31.76
N LEU A 400 13.71 18.53 31.59
CA LEU A 400 12.92 19.08 32.69
C LEU A 400 12.22 17.98 33.51
N VAL A 401 11.63 16.98 32.86
CA VAL A 401 10.98 15.84 33.53
C VAL A 401 12.01 15.01 34.32
N LEU A 402 13.15 14.69 33.71
CA LEU A 402 14.26 14.00 34.40
C LEU A 402 14.78 14.81 35.60
N GLY A 403 14.98 16.12 35.43
CA GLY A 403 15.38 17.01 36.51
C GLY A 403 14.38 17.06 37.68
N ALA A 404 13.08 17.11 37.38
CA ALA A 404 12.02 17.09 38.37
C ALA A 404 11.98 15.75 39.14
N ILE A 405 12.13 14.62 38.44
CA ILE A 405 12.18 13.28 39.07
C ILE A 405 13.39 13.15 39.99
N LEU A 406 14.58 13.59 39.55
CA LEU A 406 15.79 13.57 40.37
C LEU A 406 15.69 14.49 41.59
N ALA A 407 15.10 15.68 41.44
CA ALA A 407 14.83 16.58 42.57
C ALA A 407 13.85 15.98 43.58
N LEU A 408 12.76 15.36 43.11
CA LEU A 408 11.80 14.63 43.96
C LEU A 408 12.47 13.48 44.71
N ALA A 409 13.26 12.64 44.03
CA ALA A 409 14.00 11.54 44.63
C ALA A 409 14.99 12.02 45.70
N GLY A 410 15.75 13.10 45.42
CA GLY A 410 16.66 13.73 46.37
C GLY A 410 15.95 14.30 47.59
N LEU A 411 14.78 14.92 47.41
CA LEU A 411 13.98 15.51 48.49
C LEU A 411 13.33 14.42 49.38
N ILE A 412 12.89 13.31 48.79
CA ILE A 412 12.44 12.11 49.51
C ILE A 412 13.60 11.49 50.32
N TYR A 413 14.79 11.34 49.71
CA TYR A 413 15.98 10.83 50.39
C TYR A 413 16.39 11.72 51.58
N TYR A 414 16.41 13.04 51.38
CA TYR A 414 16.73 14.01 52.43
C TYR A 414 15.74 13.93 53.60
N LYS A 415 14.43 13.90 53.33
CA LYS A 415 13.41 13.72 54.37
C LYS A 415 13.58 12.39 55.10
N LYS A 416 13.81 11.28 54.38
CA LYS A 416 14.00 9.96 55.00
C LYS A 416 15.25 9.89 55.89
N LYS A 417 16.33 10.60 55.54
CA LYS A 417 17.54 10.71 56.37
C LYS A 417 17.34 11.62 57.58
N SER A 418 16.62 12.74 57.41
CA SER A 418 16.30 13.67 58.50
C SER A 418 15.38 13.03 59.56
N SER A 419 14.42 12.20 59.13
CA SER A 419 13.54 11.44 60.03
C SER A 419 14.20 10.22 60.71
N GLY A 420 15.50 9.99 60.47
CA GLY A 420 16.29 8.91 61.08
C GLY A 420 17.21 9.37 62.23
N VAL A 421 17.05 10.60 62.72
CA VAL A 421 17.81 11.15 63.85
C VAL A 421 16.87 11.52 65.00
N LEU A 422 16.47 10.49 65.76
CA LEU A 422 16.00 10.60 67.14
C LEU A 422 16.14 9.23 67.84
#